data_AF-A0A936QRU4-F1
#
_entry.id   AF-A0A936QRU4-F1
#
_cell.length_a   1.000
_cell.length_b   1.000
_cell.length_c   1.000
_cell.angle_alpha   90.00
_cell.angle_beta   90.00
_cell.angle_gamma   90.00
#
_symmetry.space_group_name_H-M   'P 1'
#
loop_
_entity.id
_entity.type
_entity.pdbx_description
1 polymer ?
#
loop_
_entity_poly.entity_id
_entity_poly.type
_entity_poly.pdbx_seq_one_letter_code
_entity_poly.pdbx_strand_id
1 'polypeptide(L)' 'MEEKKAKQLQALGVLFTGCGVTFLAVGLSTHRPVFTTLGPAFIALGVVFLAYTRIRKK' A
#
# COMPACT_ATOMS: atom_id res chain seq x y z
N MET A 1 11.60 -17.67 -11.76
CA MET A 1 12.07 -16.39 -11.15
C MET A 1 10.95 -15.34 -11.11
N GLU A 2 10.13 -15.23 -12.17
CA GLU A 2 8.99 -14.29 -12.29
C GLU A 2 7.90 -14.48 -11.21
N GLU A 3 7.53 -15.72 -10.88
CA GLU A 3 6.43 -16.01 -9.94
C GLU A 3 6.74 -15.58 -8.49
N LYS A 4 7.99 -15.78 -8.05
CA LYS A 4 8.46 -15.38 -6.71
C LYS A 4 8.46 -13.85 -6.58
N LYS A 5 8.85 -13.15 -7.66
CA LYS A 5 8.80 -11.69 -7.75
C LYS A 5 7.36 -11.17 -7.74
N ALA A 6 6.44 -11.80 -8.48
CA ALA A 6 5.03 -11.45 -8.46
C ALA A 6 4.39 -11.60 -7.06
N LYS A 7 4.69 -12.70 -6.35
CA LYS A 7 4.25 -12.91 -4.97
C LYS A 7 4.83 -11.86 -4.01
N GLN A 8 6.09 -11.49 -4.18
CA GLN A 8 6.72 -10.42 -3.38
C GLN A 8 6.08 -9.07 -3.62
N LEU A 9 5.85 -8.66 -4.88
CA LEU A 9 5.16 -7.40 -5.16
C LEU A 9 3.72 -7.40 -4.63
N GLN A 10 3.03 -8.54 -4.66
CA GLN A 10 1.67 -8.65 -4.13
C GLN A 10 1.68 -8.48 -2.60
N ALA A 11 2.62 -9.14 -1.92
CA ALA A 11 2.81 -8.96 -0.47
C ALA A 11 3.18 -7.51 -0.12
N LEU A 12 4.06 -6.88 -0.92
CA LEU A 12 4.42 -5.47 -0.76
C LEU A 12 3.21 -4.55 -0.91
N GLY A 13 2.38 -4.79 -1.93
CA GLY A 13 1.16 -4.01 -2.16
C GLY A 13 0.19 -4.08 -0.98
N VAL A 14 -0.01 -5.28 -0.41
CA VAL A 14 -0.83 -5.46 0.80
C VAL A 14 -0.23 -4.74 2.00
N LEU A 15 1.09 -4.85 2.21
CA LEU A 15 1.80 -4.19 3.31
C LEU A 15 1.68 -2.67 3.24
N PHE A 16 1.95 -2.07 2.07
CA PHE A 16 1.83 -0.63 1.86
C PHE A 16 0.40 -0.14 2.06
N THR A 17 -0.60 -0.89 1.56
CA THR A 17 -2.01 -0.56 1.77
C THR A 17 -2.37 -0.60 3.25
N GLY A 18 -1.95 -1.65 3.97
CA GLY A 18 -2.15 -1.78 5.40
C GLY A 18 -1.53 -0.63 6.19
N CYS A 19 -0.25 -0.33 5.95
CA CYS A 19 0.45 0.79 6.57
C CYS A 19 -0.24 2.12 6.31
N GLY A 20 -0.70 2.37 5.07
CA GLY A 20 -1.40 3.60 4.74
C GLY A 20 -2.75 3.75 5.48
N VAL A 21 -3.50 2.67 5.65
CA VAL A 21 -4.72 2.66 6.48
C VAL A 21 -4.37 2.93 7.95
N THR A 22 -3.30 2.32 8.47
CA THR A 22 -2.86 2.56 9.86
C THR A 22 -2.44 4.02 10.06
N PHE A 23 -1.66 4.59 9.14
CA PHE A 23 -1.27 6.00 9.19
C PHE A 23 -2.47 6.92 9.11
N LEU A 24 -3.47 6.62 8.27
CA LEU A 24 -4.71 7.39 8.21
C LEU A 24 -5.46 7.34 9.55
N ALA A 25 -5.62 6.16 10.13
CA ALA A 25 -6.28 5.97 11.43
C ALA A 25 -5.55 6.71 12.56
N VAL A 26 -4.22 6.63 12.60
CA VAL A 26 -3.38 7.35 13.58
C VAL A 26 -3.45 8.86 13.34
N GLY A 27 -3.45 9.31 12.10
CA GLY A 27 -3.58 10.72 11.76
C GLY A 27 -4.92 11.31 12.20
N LEU A 28 -6.00 10.55 12.02
CA LEU A 28 -7.34 10.91 12.48
C LEU A 28 -7.43 10.91 14.01
N SER A 29 -6.87 9.92 14.69
CA SER A 29 -6.92 9.83 16.16
C SER A 29 -6.03 10.87 16.87
N THR A 30 -4.91 11.25 16.25
CA THR A 30 -3.93 12.18 16.84
C THR A 30 -4.10 13.61 16.30
N HIS A 31 -5.08 13.85 15.41
CA HIS A 31 -5.28 15.11 14.68
C HIS A 31 -4.01 15.67 14.01
N ARG A 32 -3.07 14.80 13.64
CA ARG A 32 -1.81 15.21 13.01
C ARG A 32 -1.95 15.16 11.48
N PRO A 33 -1.88 16.31 10.79
CA PRO A 33 -2.10 16.39 9.34
C PRO A 33 -1.04 15.63 8.53
N VAL A 34 0.14 15.41 9.10
CA VAL A 34 1.23 14.66 8.45
C VAL A 34 0.82 13.20 8.20
N PHE A 35 0.14 12.56 9.15
CA PHE A 35 -0.23 11.15 9.00
C PHE A 35 -1.49 10.96 8.14
N THR A 36 -2.43 11.90 8.18
CA THR A 36 -3.59 11.89 7.28
C THR A 36 -3.23 12.16 5.82
N THR A 37 -2.13 12.87 5.55
CA THR A 37 -1.62 13.07 4.18
C THR A 37 -0.73 11.93 3.70
N LEU A 38 0.06 11.31 4.59
CA LEU A 38 0.87 10.13 4.26
C LEU A 38 0.02 8.87 4.03
N GLY A 39 -1.05 8.67 4.80
CA GLY A 39 -1.92 7.50 4.67
C GLY A 39 -2.39 7.23 3.23
N PRO A 40 -3.03 8.20 2.55
CA PRO A 40 -3.46 8.07 1.16
C PRO A 40 -2.31 7.79 0.19
N ALA A 41 -1.14 8.40 0.40
CA ALA A 41 0.04 8.16 -0.44
C ALA A 41 0.53 6.70 -0.35
N PHE A 42 0.58 6.14 0.86
CA PHE A 42 0.94 4.74 1.08
C PHE A 42 -0.13 3.78 0.53
N ILE A 43 -1.41 4.10 0.68
CA ILE A 43 -2.52 3.34 0.08
C ILE A 43 -2.39 3.33 -1.45
N ALA A 44 -2.16 4.49 -2.08
CA ALA A 44 -2.00 4.60 -3.52
C ALA A 44 -0.82 3.74 -4.02
N LEU A 45 0.33 3.81 -3.33
CA LEU A 45 1.48 2.95 -3.65
C LEU A 45 1.13 1.46 -3.56
N GLY A 46 0.43 1.07 -2.49
CA GLY A 46 0.00 -0.31 -2.27
C GLY A 46 -0.92 -0.82 -3.37
N VAL A 47 -1.90 0.00 -3.77
CA VAL A 47 -2.82 -0.29 -4.89
C VAL A 47 -2.06 -0.41 -6.21
N VAL A 48 -1.09 0.47 -6.49
CA VAL A 48 -0.26 0.41 -7.71
C VAL A 48 0.52 -0.90 -7.77
N PHE A 49 1.16 -1.33 -6.68
CA PHE A 49 1.85 -2.62 -6.63
C PHE A 49 0.89 -3.81 -6.84
N LEU A 50 -0.32 -3.73 -6.28
CA LEU A 50 -1.34 -4.77 -6.44
C LEU A 50 -1.91 -4.81 -7.88
N ALA A 51 -2.13 -3.65 -8.49
CA ALA A 51 -2.58 -3.54 -9.87
C ALA A 51 -1.51 -4.05 -10.85
N TYR A 52 -0.25 -3.65 -10.63
CA TYR A 52 0.87 -4.07 -11.47
C TYR A 52 1.09 -5.59 -11.45
N THR A 53 0.95 -6.23 -10.29
CA THR A 53 1.00 -7.70 -10.19
C THR A 53 -0.17 -8.39 -10.88
N ARG A 54 -1.36 -7.80 -10.83
CA ARG A 54 -2.53 -8.29 -11.58
C ARG A 54 -2.33 -8.20 -13.08
N ILE A 55 -1.77 -7.10 -13.58
CA ILE A 55 -1.49 -6.90 -15.00
C ILE A 55 -0.43 -7.90 -15.49
N ARG A 56 0.62 -8.14 -14.70
CA ARG A 56 1.67 -9.13 -15.02
C ARG A 56 1.24 -10.60 -14.91
N LYS A 57 0.08 -10.88 -14.31
CA LYS A 57 -0.48 -12.24 -14.20
C LYS A 57 -1.41 -12.60 -15.35
N LYS A 58 -1.87 -11.63 -16.14
CA LYS A 58 -2.59 -11.84 -17.40
C LYS A 58 -1.59 -12.05 -18.53
#